data_AF-A0A349JC65-F1
#
_entry.id   AF-A0A349JC65-F1
#
_cell.length_a   1.000
_cell.length_b   1.000
_cell.length_c   1.000
_cell.angle_alpha   90.00
_cell.angle_beta   90.00
_cell.angle_gamma   90.00
#
_symmetry.space_group_name_H-M   'P 1'
#
loop_
_entity.id
_entity.type
_entity.pdbx_description
1 polymer ?
#
loop_
_entity_poly.entity_id
_entity_poly.type
_entity_poly.pdbx_seq_one_letter_code
_entity_poly.pdbx_strand_id
1 'polypeptide(L)'
;ETLVVYPGPPAAVPVFLQAVASLRGSPPPLPVALDAGLTLVRGLEIAGNLSLPATFILDGSGTVRWTYVGKGLADRPSVVDVRRALRTVQ
;
A
#
# COMPACT_ATOMS: atom_id res chain seq x y z
N GLU A 1 -7.69 3.42 9.90
CA GLU A 1 -6.90 4.37 9.10
C GLU A 1 -6.43 3.69 7.82
N THR A 2 -5.97 4.44 6.82
CA THR A 2 -5.44 3.88 5.56
C THR A 2 -4.13 4.56 5.23
N LEU A 3 -3.09 3.77 4.94
CA LEU A 3 -1.74 4.23 4.61
C LEU A 3 -1.35 3.71 3.22
N VAL A 4 -0.75 4.56 2.39
CA VAL A 4 -0.10 4.13 1.14
C VAL A 4 1.39 4.02 1.41
N VAL A 5 2.03 2.93 0.98
CA VAL A 5 3.48 2.78 1.05
C VAL A 5 4.06 2.85 -0.36
N TYR A 6 4.98 3.79 -0.59
CA TYR A 6 5.74 3.87 -1.83
C TYR A 6 7.08 3.12 -1.68
N PRO A 7 7.31 2.03 -2.42
CA PRO A 7 8.54 1.27 -2.40
C PRO A 7 9.48 1.80 -3.48
N GLY A 8 10.32 2.77 -3.15
CA GLY A 8 11.24 3.37 -4.11
C GLY A 8 12.32 4.21 -3.46
N PRO A 9 13.42 4.47 -4.18
CA PRO A 9 14.61 5.10 -3.60
C PRO A 9 14.31 6.52 -3.07
N PRO A 10 15.07 7.01 -2.07
CA PRO A 10 14.90 8.36 -1.53
C PRO A 10 14.92 9.47 -2.59
N ALA A 11 15.72 9.27 -3.65
CA ALA A 11 15.82 10.21 -4.77
C ALA A 11 14.51 10.39 -5.56
N ALA A 12 13.59 9.41 -5.53
CA ALA A 12 12.30 9.49 -6.21
C ALA A 12 11.22 10.19 -5.38
N VAL A 13 11.47 10.45 -4.09
CA VAL A 13 10.49 11.02 -3.15
C VAL A 13 9.96 12.39 -3.59
N PRO A 14 10.79 13.36 -4.03
CA PRO A 14 10.28 14.67 -4.45
C PRO A 14 9.31 14.57 -5.64
N VAL A 15 9.65 13.75 -6.64
CA VAL A 15 8.82 13.52 -7.83
C VAL A 15 7.52 12.82 -7.45
N PHE A 16 7.59 11.83 -6.55
CA PHE A 16 6.41 11.14 -6.04
C PHE A 16 5.46 12.10 -5.31
N LEU A 17 5.97 12.93 -4.39
CA LEU A 17 5.16 13.91 -3.65
C LEU A 17 4.52 14.94 -4.61
N GLN A 18 5.27 15.39 -5.62
CA GLN A 18 4.74 16.27 -6.66
C GLN A 18 3.62 15.61 -7.48
N ALA A 19 3.79 14.34 -7.85
CA ALA A 19 2.78 13.58 -8.57
C ALA A 19 1.51 13.41 -7.73
N VAL A 20 1.63 13.07 -6.44
CA VAL A 20 0.49 12.98 -5.52
C VAL A 20 -0.22 14.32 -5.38
N ALA A 21 0.52 15.41 -5.20
CA ALA A 21 -0.04 16.75 -5.11
C ALA A 21 -0.76 17.21 -6.39
N SER A 22 -0.40 16.64 -7.55
CA SER A 22 -1.03 16.95 -8.84
C SER A 22 -2.35 16.22 -9.10
N LEU A 23 -2.68 15.18 -8.32
CA LEU A 23 -3.92 14.42 -8.48
C LEU A 23 -5.12 15.32 -8.09
N ARG A 24 -6.00 15.61 -9.04
CA ARG A 24 -7.25 16.36 -8.78
C ARG A 24 -8.41 15.40 -8.46
N GLY A 25 -9.05 15.64 -7.31
CA GLY A 25 -10.25 14.93 -6.85
C GLY A 25 -10.09 14.47 -5.40
N SER A 26 -10.89 15.02 -4.48
CA SER A 26 -10.85 14.64 -3.06
C SER A 26 -11.40 13.22 -2.86
N PRO A 27 -10.55 12.28 -2.43
CA PRO A 27 -10.63 11.72 -1.09
C PRO A 27 -9.42 12.22 -0.27
N PRO A 28 -9.45 12.09 1.08
CA PRO A 28 -8.43 12.69 1.94
C PRO A 28 -7.03 12.26 1.49
N PRO A 29 -5.99 13.11 1.66
CA PRO A 29 -4.63 12.70 1.35
C PRO A 29 -4.32 11.52 2.25
N LEU A 30 -4.36 10.31 1.69
CA LEU A 30 -3.93 9.14 2.43
C LEU A 30 -2.48 9.42 2.81
N PRO A 31 -2.11 9.27 4.09
CA PRO A 31 -0.72 9.38 4.48
C PRO A 31 0.09 8.46 3.58
N VAL A 32 1.21 8.98 3.09
CA VAL A 32 2.15 8.19 2.30
C VAL A 32 3.40 7.95 3.13
N ALA A 33 3.68 6.69 3.40
CA ALA A 33 4.95 6.24 3.94
C ALA A 33 5.90 5.83 2.80
N LEU A 34 7.19 5.91 3.07
CA LEU A 34 8.25 5.59 2.13
C LEU A 34 9.01 4.36 2.62
N ASP A 35 9.10 3.32 1.81
CA ASP A 35 9.98 2.17 2.05
C ASP A 35 11.24 2.29 1.19
N ALA A 36 12.08 3.27 1.54
CA ALA A 36 13.16 3.70 0.66
C ALA A 36 14.28 2.66 0.48
N GLY A 37 14.46 1.80 1.48
CA GLY A 37 15.40 0.68 1.47
C GLY A 37 14.79 -0.65 1.03
N LEU A 38 13.51 -0.68 0.63
CA LEU A 38 12.74 -1.89 0.34
C LEU A 38 12.74 -2.91 1.51
N THR A 39 12.87 -2.42 2.74
CA THR A 39 12.95 -3.27 3.94
C THR A 39 11.60 -3.91 4.22
N LEU A 40 10.52 -3.14 4.11
CA LEU A 40 9.16 -3.66 4.29
C LEU A 40 8.80 -4.62 3.16
N VAL A 41 9.12 -4.26 1.91
CA VAL A 41 8.91 -5.12 0.74
C VAL A 41 9.55 -6.49 0.93
N ARG A 42 10.82 -6.54 1.37
CA ARG A 42 11.52 -7.80 1.64
C ARG A 42 10.91 -8.55 2.81
N GLY A 43 10.62 -7.87 3.92
CA GLY A 43 10.06 -8.48 5.12
C GLY A 43 8.66 -9.07 4.93
N LEU A 44 7.89 -8.52 3.99
CA LEU A 44 6.56 -9.01 3.62
C LEU A 44 6.56 -9.96 2.41
N GLU A 45 7.74 -10.28 1.87
CA GLU A 45 7.91 -11.17 0.71
C GLU A 45 7.11 -10.74 -0.54
N ILE A 46 6.92 -9.43 -0.73
CA ILE A 46 6.18 -8.84 -1.87
C ILE A 46 7.10 -8.24 -2.93
N ALA A 47 8.33 -8.75 -3.05
CA ALA A 47 9.29 -8.23 -4.02
C ALA A 47 8.82 -8.45 -5.48
N GLY A 48 9.04 -7.43 -6.32
CA GLY A 48 8.83 -7.47 -7.76
C GLY A 48 9.90 -6.60 -8.43
N ASN A 49 9.54 -5.82 -9.46
CA ASN A 49 10.46 -4.77 -9.97
C ASN A 49 10.78 -3.71 -8.88
N LEU A 50 9.80 -3.41 -8.04
CA LEU A 50 9.97 -2.65 -6.79
C LEU A 50 9.16 -3.31 -5.68
N SER A 51 7.86 -3.52 -5.93
CA SER A 51 6.95 -4.32 -5.10
C SER A 51 5.83 -4.86 -5.98
N LEU A 52 5.31 -6.04 -5.65
CA LEU A 52 4.01 -6.49 -6.14
C LEU A 52 2.92 -5.59 -5.55
N PRO A 53 1.79 -5.38 -6.26
CA PRO A 53 0.62 -4.75 -5.66
C PRO A 53 0.16 -5.58 -4.46
N ALA A 54 0.12 -4.96 -3.29
CA ALA A 54 -0.25 -5.64 -2.07
C ALA A 54 -1.19 -4.77 -1.22
N THR A 55 -2.07 -5.42 -0.48
CA THR A 55 -2.95 -4.76 0.49
C THR A 55 -2.98 -5.61 1.76
N PHE A 56 -2.73 -4.96 2.88
CA PHE A 56 -2.73 -5.58 4.20
C PHE A 56 -3.80 -4.90 5.06
N ILE A 57 -4.52 -5.68 5.85
CA ILE A 57 -5.36 -5.16 6.92
C ILE A 57 -4.75 -5.62 8.23
N LEU A 58 -4.47 -4.66 9.09
CA LEU A 58 -3.92 -4.86 10.41
C LEU A 58 -5.02 -4.62 11.45
N ASP A 59 -4.98 -5.34 12.57
CA ASP A 59 -5.79 -5.03 13.74
C ASP A 59 -5.16 -3.92 14.60
N GLY A 60 -5.82 -3.55 15.70
CA GLY A 60 -5.32 -2.52 16.63
C GLY A 60 -4.02 -2.87 17.37
N SER A 61 -3.58 -4.13 17.33
CA SER A 61 -2.28 -4.57 17.87
C SER A 61 -1.15 -4.52 16.83
N GLY A 62 -1.47 -4.20 15.57
CA GLY A 62 -0.54 -4.24 14.45
C GLY A 62 -0.37 -5.65 13.84
N THR A 63 -1.23 -6.60 14.18
CA THR A 63 -1.20 -7.94 13.60
C THR A 63 -1.90 -7.94 12.24
N VAL A 64 -1.26 -8.49 11.20
CA VAL A 64 -1.89 -8.67 9.89
C VAL A 64 -3.00 -9.71 10.00
N ARG A 65 -4.25 -9.31 9.71
CA ARG A 65 -5.43 -10.18 9.74
C ARG A 65 -5.93 -10.57 8.36
N TRP A 66 -5.53 -9.83 7.35
CA TRP A 66 -5.85 -10.14 5.96
C TRP A 66 -4.78 -9.57 5.03
N THR A 67 -4.45 -10.34 4.00
CA THR A 67 -3.46 -9.98 2.99
C THR A 67 -4.02 -10.30 1.61
N TYR A 68 -3.72 -9.43 0.66
CA TYR A 68 -3.84 -9.68 -0.75
C TYR A 68 -2.54 -9.30 -1.44
N VAL A 69 -1.99 -10.21 -2.25
CA VAL A 69 -0.82 -9.96 -3.09
C VAL A 69 -1.21 -10.26 -4.54
N GLY A 70 -1.16 -9.23 -5.37
CA GLY A 70 -1.47 -9.31 -6.78
C GLY A 70 -0.34 -9.97 -7.58
N LYS A 71 -0.73 -10.67 -8.64
CA LYS A 71 0.17 -11.36 -9.58
C LYS A 71 0.59 -10.49 -10.77
N GLY A 72 -0.02 -9.32 -10.94
CA GLY A 72 0.24 -8.39 -12.05
C GLY A 72 -0.09 -6.94 -11.69
N LEU A 73 0.30 -5.98 -12.53
CA LEU A 73 0.25 -4.54 -12.20
C LEU A 73 -1.15 -4.02 -11.85
N ALA A 74 -2.18 -4.60 -12.49
CA ALA A 74 -3.59 -4.27 -12.27
C ALA A 74 -4.29 -5.20 -11.28
N ASP A 75 -3.62 -6.26 -10.82
CA ASP A 75 -4.19 -7.26 -9.92
C ASP A 75 -4.23 -6.69 -8.50
N ARG A 76 -5.37 -6.11 -8.15
CA ARG A 76 -5.61 -5.41 -6.89
C ARG A 76 -7.00 -5.80 -6.39
N PRO A 77 -7.21 -5.89 -5.07
CA PRO A 77 -8.53 -6.17 -4.55
C PRO A 77 -9.48 -5.02 -4.89
N SER A 78 -10.74 -5.35 -5.19
CA SER A 78 -11.74 -4.31 -5.36
C SER A 78 -12.07 -3.66 -4.00
N VAL A 79 -12.67 -2.47 -4.03
CA VAL A 79 -13.20 -1.84 -2.81
C VAL A 79 -14.21 -2.74 -2.10
N VAL A 80 -14.97 -3.56 -2.84
CA VAL A 80 -15.92 -4.52 -2.28
C VAL A 80 -15.20 -5.63 -1.51
N ASP A 81 -14.08 -6.14 -2.04
CA ASP A 81 -13.26 -7.17 -1.39
C ASP A 81 -12.64 -6.64 -0.10
N VAL A 82 -12.07 -5.43 -0.14
CA VAL A 82 -11.50 -4.78 1.05
C VAL A 82 -12.58 -4.53 2.11
N ARG A 83 -13.77 -4.04 1.74
CA ARG A 83 -14.88 -3.84 2.68
C ARG A 83 -15.39 -5.16 3.27
N ARG A 84 -15.35 -6.25 2.50
CA ARG A 84 -15.71 -7.58 3.00
C ARG A 84 -14.67 -8.05 4.02
N ALA A 85 -13.38 -7.97 3.69
CA ALA A 85 -12.29 -8.35 4.58
C ALA A 85 -12.30 -7.54 5.89
N LEU A 86 -12.55 -6.23 5.82
CA LEU A 86 -12.67 -5.37 7.00
C LEU A 86 -13.76 -5.82 7.99
N ARG A 87 -14.87 -6.41 7.52
CA ARG A 87 -15.93 -6.91 8.40
C ARG A 87 -15.59 -8.23 9.08
N THR A 88 -14.64 -8.99 8.55
CA THR A 88 -14.25 -10.31 9.08
C THR A 88 -13.07 -10.26 10.04
N VAL A 89 -12.37 -9.13 10.10
CA VAL A 89 -11.16 -8.91 10.92
C VAL A 89 -11.39 -7.98 12.11
N GLN A 90 -12.65 -7.68 12.43
CA GLN A 90 -13.06 -6.94 13.64
C GLN A 90 -13.01 -7.83 14.88
#